data_AF-A0AAP0EWG1-F1
#
_entry.id   AF-A0AAP0EWG1-F1
#
_cell.length_a   1.000
_cell.length_b   1.000
_cell.length_c   1.000
_cell.angle_alpha   90.00
_cell.angle_beta   90.00
_cell.angle_gamma   90.00
#
_symmetry.space_group_name_H-M   'P 1'
#
loop_
_entity.id
_entity.type
_entity.pdbx_description
1 polymer ?
#
loop_
_entity_poly.entity_id
_entity_poly.type
_entity_poly.pdbx_seq_one_letter_code
_entity_poly.pdbx_strand_id
1 'polypeptide(L)' 'MGEQRSLNKAIFFSLALLLLGCSQEYVNIVLSKSIVRSLPGFEGDLPFELETGYVSVDEAKDVHLFYYFVKSERKPK' A
#
# COMPACT_ATOMS: atom_id res chain seq x y z
N MET A 1 23.80 45.74 4.32
CA MET A 1 22.39 45.49 4.70
C MET A 1 21.62 44.58 3.73
N GLY A 2 22.18 44.15 2.59
CA GLY A 2 21.52 43.24 1.63
C GLY A 2 21.74 41.74 1.89
N GLU A 3 22.88 41.38 2.50
CA GLU A 3 23.30 39.98 2.70
C GLU A 3 22.40 39.22 3.68
N GLN A 4 22.09 39.82 4.84
CA GLN A 4 21.18 39.22 5.83
C GLN A 4 19.76 38.98 5.28
N ARG A 5 19.28 39.86 4.39
CA ARG A 5 17.98 39.68 3.72
C ARG A 5 18.00 38.55 2.70
N SER A 6 19.14 38.30 2.06
CA SER A 6 19.34 37.19 1.14
C SER A 6 19.40 35.86 1.89
N LEU A 7 20.12 35.82 3.01
CA LEU A 7 20.24 34.64 3.88
C LEU A 7 18.88 34.19 4.44
N ASN A 8 18.07 35.12 4.94
CA ASN A 8 16.74 34.76 5.49
C ASN A 8 15.82 34.16 4.42
N LYS A 9 15.90 34.62 3.17
CA LYS A 9 15.13 34.06 2.06
C LYS A 9 15.61 32.66 1.69
N ALA A 10 16.92 32.45 1.63
CA ALA A 10 17.50 31.14 1.36
C ALA A 10 17.14 30.12 2.46
N ILE A 11 17.19 30.55 3.73
CA ILE A 11 16.78 29.74 4.88
C ILE A 11 15.29 29.40 4.81
N PHE A 12 14.43 30.38 4.51
CA PHE A 12 13.00 30.15 4.36
C PHE A 12 12.69 29.20 3.21
N PHE A 13 13.38 29.34 2.08
CA PHE A 13 13.22 28.45 0.92
C PHE A 13 13.73 27.03 1.22
N SER A 14 14.83 26.91 1.95
CA SER A 14 15.37 25.63 2.42
C SER A 14 14.45 24.95 3.43
N LEU A 15 13.86 25.70 4.37
CA LEU A 15 12.86 25.21 5.32
C LEU A 15 11.57 24.80 4.60
N ALA A 16 11.10 25.57 3.63
CA ALA A 16 9.94 25.22 2.82
C ALA A 16 10.19 23.94 2.01
N LEU A 17 11.39 23.78 1.43
CA LEU A 17 11.77 22.58 0.70
C LEU A 17 11.88 21.35 1.63
N LEU A 18 12.40 21.53 2.85
CA LEU A 18 12.47 20.49 3.87
C LEU A 18 11.06 20.05 4.33
N LEU A 19 10.15 21.01 4.55
CA LEU A 19 8.77 20.76 4.94
C LEU A 19 7.96 20.08 3.82
N LEU A 20 8.17 20.45 2.55
CA LEU A 20 7.57 19.75 1.41
C LEU A 20 8.08 18.30 1.31
N GLY A 21 9.38 18.06 1.53
CA GLY A 21 9.98 16.72 1.51
C GLY A 21 9.52 15.80 2.64
N CYS A 22 9.18 16.34 3.81
CA CYS A 22 8.68 15.57 4.96
C CYS A 22 7.25 15.06 4.81
N SER A 23 6.46 15.58 3.86
CA SER A 23 5.05 15.19 3.68
C SER A 23 4.84 13.92 2.84
N GLN A 24 5.91 13.23 2.43
CA GLN A 24 5.83 11.98 1.66
C GLN A 24 5.94 10.74 2.56
N GLU A 25 5.02 10.61 3.50
CA GLU A 25 4.62 9.28 3.96
C GLU A 25 3.65 8.71 2.92
N TYR A 26 4.21 8.10 1.88
CA TYR A 26 3.46 7.23 1.00
C TYR A 26 2.89 6.09 1.84
N VAL A 27 1.56 6.06 1.95
CA VAL A 27 0.81 4.91 2.46
C VAL A 27 1.22 3.70 1.60
N ASN A 28 2.17 2.92 2.10
CA ASN A 28 2.53 1.65 1.50
C ASN A 28 1.44 0.66 1.90
N ILE A 29 0.31 0.66 1.18
CA ILE A 29 -0.64 -0.45 1.28
C ILE A 29 0.07 -1.65 0.66
N VAL A 30 0.79 -2.42 1.49
CA VAL A 30 1.33 -3.73 1.10
C VAL A 30 0.15 -4.69 1.02
N LEU A 31 -0.51 -4.71 -0.14
CA LEU A 31 -1.45 -5.78 -0.49
C LEU A 31 -0.62 -7.04 -0.75
N SER A 32 -0.40 -7.84 0.31
CA SER A 32 0.20 -9.17 0.19
C SER A 32 -0.84 -10.12 -0.43
N LYS A 33 -0.95 -10.04 -1.75
CA LYS A 33 -1.84 -10.86 -2.58
C LYS A 33 -1.07 -12.06 -3.12
N SER A 34 -1.61 -13.26 -2.92
CA SER A 34 -1.05 -14.51 -3.44
C SER A 34 -2.10 -15.32 -4.19
N ILE A 35 -1.82 -15.67 -5.45
CA ILE A 35 -2.69 -16.56 -6.24
C ILE A 35 -2.37 -18.01 -5.88
N VAL A 36 -3.38 -18.73 -5.41
CA VAL A 36 -3.30 -20.14 -5.04
C VAL A 36 -3.65 -21.00 -6.25
N ARG A 37 -2.78 -21.95 -6.60
CA ARG A 37 -2.97 -22.86 -7.75
C ARG A 37 -3.39 -24.26 -7.37
N SER A 38 -3.05 -24.70 -6.15
CA SER A 38 -3.36 -26.03 -5.63
C SER A 38 -3.73 -25.95 -4.16
N LEU A 39 -4.61 -26.85 -3.70
CA LEU A 39 -5.02 -26.95 -2.31
C LEU A 39 -4.84 -28.40 -1.82
N PRO A 40 -4.41 -28.59 -0.56
CA PRO A 40 -4.46 -29.91 0.06
C PRO A 40 -5.88 -30.49 -0.01
N GLY A 41 -6.02 -31.74 -0.43
CA GLY A 41 -7.31 -32.40 -0.59
C GLY A 41 -8.04 -32.12 -1.91
N PHE A 42 -7.44 -31.33 -2.81
CA PHE A 42 -7.91 -31.16 -4.19
C PHE A 42 -6.88 -31.75 -5.16
N GLU A 43 -7.29 -32.73 -5.96
CA GLU A 43 -6.39 -33.34 -6.95
C GLU A 43 -6.34 -32.48 -8.22
N GLY A 44 -5.13 -32.04 -8.59
CA GLY A 44 -4.90 -31.21 -9.78
C GLY A 44 -4.96 -29.70 -9.52
N ASP A 45 -5.00 -28.92 -10.60
CA ASP A 45 -5.09 -27.47 -10.54
C ASP A 45 -6.51 -27.01 -10.19
N LEU A 46 -6.62 -25.90 -9.46
CA LEU A 46 -7.92 -25.34 -9.14
C LEU A 46 -8.67 -24.90 -10.40
N PRO A 47 -9.97 -25.25 -10.54
CA PRO A 47 -10.77 -24.89 -11.70
C PRO A 47 -11.19 -23.41 -11.71
N PHE A 48 -10.79 -22.62 -10.72
CA PHE A 48 -11.06 -21.20 -10.58
C PHE A 48 -9.84 -20.46 -10.01
N GLU A 49 -9.80 -19.14 -10.22
CA GLU A 49 -8.76 -18.28 -9.65
C GLU A 49 -9.07 -18.03 -8.17
N LEU A 50 -8.28 -18.63 -7.29
CA LEU A 50 -8.29 -18.37 -5.86
C LEU A 50 -7.15 -17.43 -5.50
N GLU A 51 -7.51 -16.34 -4.83
CA GLU A 51 -6.57 -15.41 -4.24
C GLU A 51 -6.70 -15.44 -2.73
N THR A 52 -5.57 -15.40 -2.03
CA THR A 52 -5.52 -15.25 -0.57
C THR A 52 -4.56 -14.14 -0.20
N GLY A 53 -4.78 -13.52 0.94
CA GLY A 53 -3.93 -12.44 1.39
C GLY A 53 -4.33 -11.89 2.74
N TYR A 54 -3.60 -10.86 3.17
CA TYR A 54 -3.90 -10.06 4.35
C TYR A 54 -4.27 -8.64 3.93
N VAL A 55 -5.28 -8.07 4.57
CA VAL A 55 -5.64 -6.66 4.44
C VAL A 55 -5.62 -5.97 5.79
N SER A 56 -4.86 -4.88 5.89
CA SER A 56 -4.84 -4.03 7.07
C SER A 56 -6.18 -3.30 7.20
N VAL A 57 -6.84 -3.41 8.35
CA VAL A 57 -8.14 -2.76 8.62
C VAL A 57 -8.05 -1.69 9.70
N ASP A 58 -7.00 -1.73 10.53
CA ASP A 58 -6.68 -0.69 11.51
C ASP A 58 -5.15 -0.60 11.63
N GLU A 59 -4.56 0.41 10.99
CA GLU A 59 -3.10 0.61 10.99
C GLU A 59 -2.56 0.96 12.38
N ALA A 60 -3.32 1.70 13.19
CA ALA A 60 -2.88 2.12 14.52
C ALA A 60 -2.83 0.95 15.51
N LYS A 61 -3.63 -0.09 15.26
CA LYS A 61 -3.70 -1.30 16.10
C LYS A 61 -3.06 -2.52 15.45
N ASP A 62 -2.41 -2.35 14.30
CA ASP A 62 -1.77 -3.43 13.52
C ASP A 62 -2.73 -4.62 13.28
N VAL A 63 -4.00 -4.32 12.98
CA VAL A 63 -5.02 -5.35 12.75
C VAL A 63 -5.09 -5.72 11.28
N HIS A 64 -4.87 -7.00 11.01
CA HIS A 64 -4.89 -7.59 9.66
C HIS A 64 -5.97 -8.66 9.55
N LEU A 65 -6.76 -8.62 8.48
CA LEU A 65 -7.72 -9.67 8.15
C LEU A 65 -7.17 -10.58 7.07
N PHE A 66 -7.23 -11.89 7.31
CA PHE A 66 -6.96 -12.90 6.29
C PHE A 66 -8.20 -13.16 5.44
N TYR A 67 -8.06 -13.21 4.11
CA TYR A 67 -9.18 -13.40 3.19
C TYR A 67 -8.94 -14.50 2.16
N TYR A 68 -10.07 -15.03 1.65
CA TYR A 68 -10.16 -15.85 0.45
C TYR A 68 -11.03 -15.14 -0.57
N PHE A 69 -10.51 -14.89 -1.77
CA PHE A 69 -11.25 -14.32 -2.87
C PHE A 69 -11.34 -15.33 -4.02
N VAL A 70 -12.57 -15.74 -4.33
CA VAL A 70 -12.88 -16.63 -5.47
C VAL A 70 -13.41 -15.77 -6.61
N LYS A 71 -12.67 -15.69 -7.70
CA LYS A 71 -13.07 -14.91 -8.87
C LYS A 71 -14.26 -15.57 -9.57
N SER A 72 -15.27 -14.78 -9.94
CA SER A 72 -16.39 -15.26 -10.75
C SER A 72 -15.91 -15.77 -12.11
N GLU A 73 -16.31 -16.98 -12.47
CA GLU A 73 -16.06 -17.58 -13.79
C GLU A 73 -16.98 -17.01 -14.88
N ARG A 74 -18.08 -16.35 -14.46
CA ARG A 74 -19.01 -15.70 -15.37
C ARG A 74 -18.86 -14.19 -15.28
N LYS A 75 -19.08 -13.49 -16.40
CA LYS A 75 -19.19 -12.03 -16.38
C LYS A 75 -20.48 -11.66 -15.62
N PRO A 76 -20.39 -10.91 -14.50
CA PRO A 76 -21.58 -10.35 -13.90
C PRO A 76 -22.23 -9.39 -14.91
N LYS A 77 -23.56 -9.42 -15.00
CA LYS A 77 -24.33 -8.47 -15.80
C LYS A 77 -24.44 -7.14 -15.08
#